data_AF-A0A1X0HUV5-F1
#
_entry.id   AF-A0A1X0HUV5-F1
#
_cell.length_a   1.000
_cell.length_b   1.000
_cell.length_c   1.000
_cell.angle_alpha   90.00
_cell.angle_beta   90.00
_cell.angle_gamma   90.00
#
_symmetry.space_group_name_H-M   'P 1'
#
loop_
_entity.id
_entity.type
_entity.pdbx_description
1 polymer ?
#
loop_
_entity_poly.entity_id
_entity_poly.type
_entity_poly.pdbx_seq_one_letter_code
_entity_poly.pdbx_strand_id
1 'polypeptide(L)'
;VVKTPVRGGMQIYAAGGDLIVLAAVSPGAELLADGNIHVYGPMRGRALAGVKGDATARIFCQQLAAELVSIAGNYKVAEDLRRSPQ
;
A
#
# COMPACT_ATOMS: atom_id res chain seq x y z
N VAL A 1 -6.43 1.68 -11.76
CA VAL A 1 -6.65 0.25 -11.45
C VAL A 1 -5.57 -0.59 -12.14
N VAL A 2 -4.91 -1.50 -11.43
CA VAL A 2 -3.87 -2.41 -11.94
C VAL A 2 -4.38 -3.85 -11.85
N LYS A 3 -4.30 -4.60 -12.96
CA LYS A 3 -4.79 -5.99 -13.05
C LYS A 3 -3.67 -7.04 -13.09
N THR A 4 -2.42 -6.59 -13.18
CA THR A 4 -1.24 -7.46 -13.29
C THR A 4 -0.42 -7.42 -11.99
N PRO A 5 0.33 -8.47 -11.65
CA PRO A 5 1.20 -8.45 -10.48
C PRO A 5 2.19 -7.29 -10.53
N VAL A 6 2.39 -6.61 -9.39
CA VAL A 6 3.38 -5.54 -9.24
C VAL A 6 4.65 -6.15 -8.66
N ARG A 7 5.73 -6.14 -9.45
CA ARG A 7 6.98 -6.84 -9.11
C ARG A 7 7.94 -5.91 -8.35
N GLY A 8 8.92 -6.51 -7.66
CA GLY A 8 9.94 -5.76 -6.95
C GLY A 8 10.70 -4.80 -7.86
N GLY A 9 10.97 -3.59 -7.37
CA GLY A 9 11.58 -2.51 -8.15
C GLY A 9 10.60 -1.70 -9.01
N MET A 10 9.33 -2.11 -9.10
CA MET A 10 8.29 -1.30 -9.75
C MET A 10 7.67 -0.32 -8.77
N GLN A 11 7.34 0.87 -9.28
CA GLN A 11 6.58 1.89 -8.58
C GLN A 11 5.31 2.21 -9.36
N ILE A 12 4.17 2.19 -8.68
CA ILE A 12 2.86 2.56 -9.24
C ILE A 12 2.35 3.76 -8.45
N TYR A 13 2.01 4.83 -9.16
CA TYR A 13 1.47 6.05 -8.56
C TYR A 13 0.11 6.41 -9.15
N ALA A 14 -0.88 6.61 -8.29
CA ALA A 14 -2.20 7.11 -8.65
C ALA A 14 -2.35 8.58 -8.20
N ALA A 15 -2.13 9.50 -9.14
CA ALA A 15 -2.33 10.93 -8.90
C ALA A 15 -3.82 11.29 -8.86
N GLY A 16 -4.22 12.10 -7.89
CA GLY A 16 -5.58 12.66 -7.76
C GLY A 16 -6.66 11.64 -7.38
N GLY A 17 -6.31 10.43 -6.95
CA GLY A 17 -7.32 9.44 -6.60
C GLY A 17 -6.77 8.16 -5.97
N ASP A 18 -7.64 7.14 -5.96
CA ASP A 18 -7.40 5.87 -5.32
C ASP A 18 -6.67 4.88 -6.24
N LEU A 19 -5.81 4.05 -5.64
CA LEU A 19 -5.12 2.97 -6.35
C LEU A 19 -5.72 1.62 -5.99
N ILE A 20 -6.33 0.96 -6.97
CA ILE A 20 -6.86 -0.40 -6.83
C ILE A 20 -5.96 -1.38 -7.58
N VAL A 21 -5.48 -2.41 -6.90
CA VAL A 21 -4.65 -3.50 -7.43
C VAL A 21 -5.40 -4.82 -7.25
N LEU A 22 -5.68 -5.50 -8.36
CA LEU A 22 -6.43 -6.78 -8.40
C LEU A 22 -5.50 -8.01 -8.42
N ALA A 23 -4.24 -7.83 -8.06
CA ALA A 23 -3.19 -8.84 -8.20
C ALA A 23 -2.19 -8.76 -7.03
N ALA A 24 -1.29 -9.74 -6.96
CA ALA A 24 -0.25 -9.78 -5.95
C ALA A 24 0.74 -8.61 -6.08
N VAL A 25 1.20 -8.13 -4.93
CA VAL A 25 2.26 -7.11 -4.82
C VAL A 25 3.46 -7.77 -4.17
N SER A 26 4.57 -7.82 -4.90
CA SER A 26 5.81 -8.48 -4.46
C SER A 26 6.63 -7.61 -3.49
N PRO A 27 7.55 -8.21 -2.72
CA PRO A 27 8.57 -7.47 -2.00
C PRO A 27 9.32 -6.50 -2.92
N GLY A 28 9.72 -5.34 -2.40
CA GLY A 28 10.40 -4.29 -3.14
C GLY A 28 9.52 -3.47 -4.09
N ALA A 29 8.24 -3.80 -4.27
CA ALA A 29 7.30 -3.00 -5.05
C ALA A 29 6.79 -1.79 -4.24
N GLU A 30 6.47 -0.69 -4.91
CA GLU A 30 5.92 0.51 -4.30
C GLU A 30 4.58 0.90 -4.89
N LEU A 31 3.59 1.11 -4.01
CA LEU A 31 2.29 1.64 -4.35
C LEU A 31 2.12 3.00 -3.69
N LEU A 32 1.83 4.03 -4.48
CA LEU A 32 1.55 5.39 -4.00
C LEU A 32 0.18 5.84 -4.51
N ALA A 33 -0.59 6.49 -3.64
CA ALA A 33 -1.86 7.10 -4.02
C ALA A 33 -2.08 8.41 -3.27
N ASP A 34 -2.66 9.40 -3.96
CA ASP A 34 -3.14 10.62 -3.32
C ASP A 34 -4.34 10.34 -2.40
N GLY A 35 -5.15 9.32 -2.73
CA GLY A 35 -6.24 8.83 -1.91
C GLY A 35 -5.94 7.46 -1.28
N ASN A 36 -6.92 6.56 -1.34
CA ASN A 36 -6.86 5.22 -0.76
C ASN A 36 -6.03 4.25 -1.61
N ILE A 37 -5.56 3.18 -0.97
CA ILE A 37 -4.99 2.01 -1.66
C ILE A 37 -5.82 0.78 -1.35
N HIS A 38 -6.20 0.03 -2.38
CA HIS A 38 -6.90 -1.25 -2.28
C HIS A 38 -6.07 -2.33 -2.96
N VAL A 39 -5.71 -3.38 -2.22
CA VAL A 39 -4.99 -4.53 -2.76
C VAL A 39 -5.81 -5.80 -2.53
N TYR A 40 -6.47 -6.28 -3.57
CA TYR A 40 -7.22 -7.53 -3.55
C TYR A 40 -6.30 -8.71 -3.91
N GLY A 41 -5.28 -8.88 -3.07
CA GLY A 41 -4.25 -9.92 -3.15
C GLY A 41 -3.26 -9.77 -1.99
N PRO A 42 -2.17 -10.58 -1.96
CA PRO A 42 -1.14 -10.42 -0.95
C PRO A 42 -0.35 -9.12 -1.18
N MET A 43 -0.28 -8.29 -0.14
CA MET A 43 0.49 -7.06 -0.14
C MET A 43 1.83 -7.28 0.57
N ARG A 44 2.93 -7.47 -0.17
CA ARG A 44 4.29 -7.70 0.39
C ARG A 44 5.27 -6.55 0.21
N GLY A 45 4.98 -5.59 -0.66
CA GLY A 45 5.83 -4.40 -0.89
C GLY A 45 5.55 -3.27 0.10
N ARG A 46 5.65 -2.03 -0.40
CA ARG A 46 5.36 -0.79 0.34
C ARG A 46 4.08 -0.13 -0.19
N ALA A 47 3.22 0.34 0.70
CA ALA A 47 2.01 1.08 0.34
C ALA A 47 1.96 2.44 1.04
N LEU A 48 1.83 3.52 0.27
CA LEU A 48 1.79 4.89 0.73
C LEU A 48 0.49 5.55 0.23
N ALA A 49 -0.50 5.63 1.10
CA ALA A 49 -1.78 6.28 0.84
C ALA A 49 -1.78 7.71 1.36
N GLY A 50 -2.62 8.57 0.78
CA GLY A 50 -2.72 9.96 1.21
C GLY A 50 -1.41 10.73 1.04
N VAL A 51 -0.60 10.46 0.00
CA VAL A 51 0.77 11.01 -0.11
C VAL A 51 0.83 12.53 -0.20
N LYS A 52 -0.30 13.19 -0.51
CA LYS A 52 -0.46 14.65 -0.46
C LYS A 52 -0.96 15.19 0.89
N GLY A 53 -0.91 14.39 1.94
CA GLY A 53 -1.32 14.78 3.30
C GLY A 53 -2.78 14.48 3.62
N ASP A 54 -3.46 13.62 2.84
CA ASP A 54 -4.81 13.16 3.18
C ASP A 54 -4.74 12.15 4.33
N ALA A 55 -4.92 12.65 5.56
CA ALA A 55 -4.93 11.83 6.77
C ALA A 55 -6.17 10.94 6.89
N THR A 56 -7.17 11.12 6.03
CA THR A 56 -8.39 10.28 6.01
C THR A 56 -8.26 9.07 5.08
N ALA A 57 -7.22 9.04 4.25
CA ALA A 57 -6.91 7.95 3.36
C ALA A 57 -6.69 6.64 4.13
N ARG A 58 -7.03 5.52 3.50
CA ARG A 58 -6.92 4.19 4.09
C ARG A 58 -6.23 3.22 3.14
N ILE A 59 -5.61 2.20 3.71
CA ILE A 59 -5.05 1.07 2.98
C ILE A 59 -5.89 -0.16 3.31
N PHE A 60 -6.47 -0.77 2.29
CA PHE A 60 -7.24 -2.00 2.37
C PHE A 60 -6.46 -3.11 1.67
N CYS A 61 -6.30 -4.26 2.31
CA CYS A 61 -5.73 -5.42 1.65
C CYS A 61 -6.33 -6.72 2.19
N GLN A 62 -6.36 -7.76 1.34
CA GLN A 62 -6.82 -9.09 1.75
C GLN A 62 -5.82 -9.78 2.68
N GLN A 63 -4.52 -9.59 2.45
CA GLN A 63 -3.46 -10.11 3.29
C GLN A 63 -2.36 -9.07 3.45
N LEU A 64 -2.17 -8.62 4.69
CA LEU A 64 -1.13 -7.66 5.05
C LEU A 64 0.16 -8.41 5.41
N ALA A 65 1.14 -8.33 4.52
CA ALA A 65 2.51 -8.80 4.74
C ALA A 65 3.53 -7.75 4.25
N ALA A 66 3.14 -6.48 4.33
CA ALA A 66 3.86 -5.36 3.74
C ALA A 66 5.17 -5.09 4.48
N GLU A 67 6.18 -4.65 3.73
CA GLU A 67 7.43 -4.11 4.29
C GLU A 67 7.15 -2.83 5.09
N LEU A 68 6.26 -1.98 4.55
CA LEU A 68 5.89 -0.69 5.12
C LEU A 68 4.49 -0.28 4.64
N VAL A 69 3.72 0.34 5.53
CA VAL A 69 2.50 1.08 5.17
C VAL A 69 2.60 2.51 5.67
N SER A 70 2.07 3.47 4.92
CA SER A 70 2.02 4.88 5.30
C SER A 70 0.68 5.52 4.93
N ILE A 71 0.18 6.37 5.82
CA ILE A 71 -1.00 7.22 5.60
C ILE A 71 -0.60 8.65 5.96
N ALA A 72 -0.65 9.56 4.99
CA ALA A 72 -0.30 10.98 5.18
C ALA A 72 1.07 11.20 5.85
N GLY A 73 2.06 10.38 5.49
CA GLY A 73 3.42 10.46 6.04
C GLY A 73 3.63 9.72 7.37
N ASN A 74 2.57 9.29 8.05
CA ASN A 74 2.68 8.42 9.23
C ASN A 74 2.86 6.98 8.77
N TYR A 75 4.00 6.38 9.07
CA TYR A 75 4.33 5.03 8.61
C TYR A 75 4.48 4.02 9.73
N LYS A 76 4.25 2.75 9.39
CA LYS A 76 4.56 1.58 10.20
C LYS A 76 5.33 0.58 9.36
N VAL A 77 6.40 0.02 9.92
CA VAL A 77 7.17 -1.03 9.26
C VAL A 77 6.63 -2.41 9.62
N ALA A 78 7.07 -3.44 8.89
CA ALA A 78 6.64 -4.83 9.10
C ALA A 78 6.76 -5.31 10.56
N GLU A 79 7.71 -4.81 11.34
CA GLU A 79 7.81 -5.13 12.77
C GLU A 79 6.62 -4.58 13.57
N ASP A 80 6.26 -3.30 13.35
CA ASP A 80 5.13 -2.65 14.03
C ASP A 80 3.80 -3.30 13.66
N LEU A 81 3.67 -3.77 12.41
CA LEU A 81 2.46 -4.41 11.89
C LEU A 81 2.22 -5.81 12.44
N ARG A 82 3.30 -6.48 12.88
CA ARG A 82 3.21 -7.82 13.47
C ARG A 82 2.90 -7.79 14.96
N ARG A 83 3.02 -6.64 15.62
CA ARG A 83 2.58 -6.50 17.00
C ARG A 83 1.06 -6.50 17.01
N SER A 84 0.47 -7.51 17.65
CA SER A 84 -0.96 -7.51 17.93
C SER A 84 -1.34 -6.20 18.61
N PRO A 85 -2.45 -5.54 18.24
CA PRO A 85 -2.98 -4.47 19.06
C PRO A 85 -3.19 -5.04 20.47
N GLN A 86 -2.51 -4.45 21.46
CA GLN A 86 -2.77 -4.74 22.86
C GLN A 86 -4.17 -4.26 23.25
#